data_AF-A0A7S3HDK9-F1
#
_entry.id   AF-A0A7S3HDK9-F1
#
_cell.length_a   1.000
_cell.length_b   1.000
_cell.length_c   1.000
_cell.angle_alpha   90.00
_cell.angle_beta   90.00
_cell.angle_gamma   90.00
#
_symmetry.space_group_name_H-M   'P 1'
#
loop_
_entity.id
_entity.type
_entity.pdbx_description
1 polymer ?
#
loop_
_entity_poly.entity_id
_entity_poly.type
_entity_poly.pdbx_seq_one_letter_code
_entity_poly.pdbx_strand_id
1 'polypeptide(L)'
;VVVGVGLALLVPACGYFGAKNEDSNLACCFCGLNCFGSFCNGCNIVLAVVGYMGVKTLLDNCDYSDPTGSCPATWDWSTACAKIAGHENDNGRQCFAFYEDLADKMKNGLPFVVGLTLPTLLLQCCSFAHGSKFYNHLKNRSATPAVPVLYATQAIPGQPALRPDQVH
;
A
#
# COMPACT_ATOMS: atom_id res chain seq x y z
N VAL A 1 -10.69 6.62 6.69
CA VAL A 1 -9.87 6.13 7.83
C VAL A 1 -10.26 4.71 8.23
N VAL A 2 -11.52 4.41 8.57
CA VAL A 2 -11.97 3.06 9.00
C VAL A 2 -11.62 1.94 8.01
N VAL A 3 -11.89 2.14 6.72
CA VAL A 3 -11.54 1.17 5.66
C VAL A 3 -10.03 0.92 5.57
N GLY A 4 -9.23 1.98 5.76
CA GLY A 4 -7.76 1.88 5.73
C GLY A 4 -7.20 1.08 6.91
N VAL A 5 -7.74 1.29 8.12
CA VAL A 5 -7.35 0.52 9.30
C VAL A 5 -7.75 -0.95 9.15
N GLY A 6 -8.94 -1.22 8.62
CA GLY A 6 -9.39 -2.59 8.34
C GLY A 6 -8.45 -3.33 7.39
N LEU A 7 -8.08 -2.69 6.27
CA LEU A 7 -7.12 -3.28 5.32
C LEU A 7 -5.72 -3.46 5.92
N ALA A 8 -5.26 -2.51 6.75
CA ALA A 8 -3.96 -2.59 7.41
C ALA A 8 -3.86 -3.78 8.38
N LEU A 9 -4.97 -4.17 9.02
CA LEU A 9 -5.03 -5.35 9.90
C LEU A 9 -5.30 -6.65 9.11
N LEU A 10 -5.98 -6.56 7.97
CA LEU A 10 -6.28 -7.71 7.12
C LEU A 10 -5.00 -8.32 6.54
N VAL A 11 -4.04 -7.50 6.10
CA VAL A 11 -2.77 -7.98 5.53
C VAL A 11 -2.01 -8.91 6.49
N PRO A 12 -1.68 -8.52 7.74
CA PRO A 12 -0.99 -9.41 8.68
C PRO A 12 -1.86 -10.60 9.09
N ALA A 13 -3.18 -10.44 9.18
CA ALA A 13 -4.08 -11.56 9.46
C ALA A 13 -4.05 -12.62 8.35
N CYS A 14 -4.11 -12.21 7.07
CA CYS A 14 -3.98 -13.13 5.93
C CYS A 14 -2.64 -13.87 5.93
N GLY A 15 -1.55 -13.17 6.25
CA GLY A 15 -0.23 -13.77 6.40
C GLY A 15 -0.18 -14.81 7.52
N TYR A 16 -0.70 -14.47 8.71
CA TYR A 16 -0.71 -15.36 9.88
C TYR A 16 -1.60 -16.59 9.67
N PHE A 17 -2.85 -16.39 9.25
CA PHE A 17 -3.78 -17.51 9.04
C PHE A 17 -3.38 -18.38 7.84
N GLY A 18 -2.85 -17.77 6.77
CA GLY A 18 -2.31 -18.52 5.63
C GLY A 18 -1.12 -19.40 6.01
N ALA A 19 -0.23 -18.92 6.88
CA ALA A 19 0.87 -19.72 7.40
C ALA A 19 0.39 -20.82 8.37
N LYS A 20 -0.59 -20.54 9.21
CA LYS A 20 -1.10 -21.46 10.23
C LYS A 20 -1.90 -22.64 9.63
N ASN A 21 -2.74 -22.37 8.64
CA ASN A 21 -3.64 -23.38 8.06
C ASN A 21 -3.10 -24.01 6.76
N GLU A 22 -1.89 -23.65 6.33
CA GLU A 22 -1.31 -24.07 5.05
C GLU A 22 -2.22 -23.73 3.83
N ASP A 23 -3.01 -22.65 3.95
CA ASP A 23 -3.99 -22.23 2.95
C ASP A 23 -3.36 -21.37 1.84
N SER A 24 -3.23 -21.95 0.65
CA SER A 24 -2.69 -21.30 -0.55
C SER A 24 -3.43 -20.00 -0.92
N ASN A 25 -4.74 -19.93 -0.71
CA ASN A 25 -5.56 -18.77 -1.07
C ASN A 25 -5.26 -17.54 -0.19
N LEU A 26 -5.04 -17.74 1.11
CA LEU A 26 -4.70 -16.65 2.03
C LEU A 26 -3.27 -16.14 1.80
N ALA A 27 -2.33 -17.05 1.50
CA ALA A 27 -0.97 -16.68 1.11
C ALA A 27 -0.95 -15.85 -0.19
N CYS A 28 -1.79 -16.21 -1.18
CA CYS A 28 -1.96 -15.43 -2.40
C CYS A 28 -2.53 -14.03 -2.12
N CYS A 29 -3.54 -13.92 -1.25
CA CYS A 29 -4.13 -12.65 -0.84
C CYS A 29 -3.09 -11.71 -0.18
N PHE A 30 -2.23 -12.23 0.69
CA PHE A 30 -1.12 -11.47 1.28
C PHE A 30 -0.16 -10.92 0.23
N CYS A 31 0.26 -11.75 -0.73
CA CYS A 31 1.14 -11.33 -1.84
C CYS A 31 0.46 -10.28 -2.72
N GLY A 32 -0.82 -10.47 -3.04
CA GLY A 32 -1.61 -9.55 -3.88
C GLY A 32 -1.77 -8.19 -3.23
N LEU A 33 -2.11 -8.13 -1.95
CA LEU A 33 -2.27 -6.88 -1.21
C LEU A 33 -0.95 -6.10 -1.07
N ASN A 34 0.17 -6.79 -0.85
CA ASN A 34 1.49 -6.14 -0.82
C ASN A 34 1.92 -5.61 -2.20
N CYS A 35 1.65 -6.36 -3.27
CA CYS A 35 1.95 -5.92 -4.63
C CYS A 35 1.11 -4.69 -5.02
N PHE A 36 -0.20 -4.73 -4.75
CA PHE A 36 -1.09 -3.61 -5.00
C PHE A 36 -0.72 -2.38 -4.15
N GLY A 37 -0.39 -2.59 -2.87
CA GLY A 37 0.09 -1.53 -1.98
C GLY A 37 1.37 -0.88 -2.50
N SER A 38 2.34 -1.67 -2.97
CA SER A 38 3.57 -1.18 -3.59
C SER A 38 3.29 -0.36 -4.84
N PHE A 39 2.41 -0.85 -5.72
CA PHE A 39 2.00 -0.13 -6.92
C PHE A 39 1.36 1.22 -6.60
N CYS A 40 0.36 1.25 -5.71
CA CYS A 40 -0.29 2.50 -5.32
C CYS A 40 0.68 3.49 -4.67
N ASN A 41 1.61 3.01 -3.84
CA ASN A 41 2.61 3.86 -3.21
C ASN A 41 3.60 4.43 -4.23
N GLY A 42 4.02 3.62 -5.21
CA GLY A 42 4.82 4.07 -6.35
C GLY A 42 4.11 5.15 -7.17
N CYS A 43 2.84 4.95 -7.51
CA CYS A 43 2.04 5.95 -8.22
C CYS A 43 1.92 7.26 -7.43
N ASN A 44 1.78 7.20 -6.11
CA ASN A 44 1.68 8.38 -5.26
C ASN A 44 2.97 9.23 -5.31
N ILE A 45 4.14 8.57 -5.27
CA ILE A 45 5.44 9.27 -5.40
C ILE A 45 5.53 9.96 -6.77
N VAL A 46 5.18 9.26 -7.86
CA VAL A 46 5.21 9.84 -9.21
C VAL A 46 4.27 11.05 -9.31
N LEU A 47 3.04 10.93 -8.80
CA LEU A 47 2.08 12.02 -8.79
C LEU A 47 2.56 13.21 -7.96
N ALA A 48 3.18 12.98 -6.81
CA ALA A 48 3.76 14.05 -5.99
C ALA A 48 4.90 14.78 -6.72
N VAL A 49 5.78 14.03 -7.39
CA VAL A 49 6.88 14.60 -8.18
C VAL A 49 6.39 15.39 -9.38
N VAL A 50 5.42 14.84 -10.14
CA VAL A 50 4.79 15.52 -11.28
C VAL A 50 4.04 16.77 -10.82
N GLY A 51 3.31 16.69 -9.70
CA GLY A 51 2.63 17.84 -9.10
C GLY A 51 3.60 18.95 -8.71
N TYR A 52 4.70 18.61 -8.04
CA TYR A 52 5.74 19.56 -7.70
C TYR A 52 6.38 20.20 -8.93
N MET A 53 6.75 19.39 -9.94
CA MET A 53 7.30 19.93 -11.20
C MET A 53 6.29 20.83 -11.92
N GLY A 54 5.00 20.49 -11.90
CA GLY A 54 3.94 21.30 -12.48
C GLY A 54 3.82 22.66 -11.79
N VAL A 55 3.76 22.69 -10.46
CA VAL A 55 3.70 23.93 -9.68
C VAL A 55 4.97 24.76 -9.89
N LYS A 56 6.14 24.13 -9.83
CA LYS A 56 7.41 24.83 -10.05
C LYS A 56 7.53 25.42 -11.45
N THR A 57 7.18 24.65 -12.49
CA THR A 57 7.20 25.13 -13.87
C THR A 57 6.22 26.29 -14.05
N LEU A 58 5.07 26.23 -13.38
CA LEU A 58 4.12 27.33 -13.37
C LEU A 58 4.74 28.59 -12.75
N LEU A 59 5.33 28.49 -11.56
CA LEU A 59 5.96 29.61 -10.86
C LEU A 59 7.15 30.20 -11.65
N ASP A 60 8.00 29.34 -12.23
CA ASP A 60 9.20 29.76 -12.98
C ASP A 60 8.84 30.46 -14.30
N ASN A 61 7.72 30.11 -14.95
CA ASN A 61 7.28 30.72 -16.21
C ASN A 61 6.27 31.86 -16.03
N CYS A 62 5.65 31.95 -14.85
CA CYS A 62 4.63 32.95 -14.54
C CYS A 62 4.98 33.75 -13.29
N ASP A 63 5.87 34.72 -13.46
CA ASP A 63 6.12 35.74 -12.44
C ASP A 63 4.96 36.73 -12.39
N TYR A 64 4.40 36.95 -11.20
CA TYR A 64 3.37 37.97 -10.98
C TYR A 64 3.88 39.39 -11.27
N SER A 65 5.19 39.62 -11.11
CA SER A 65 5.82 40.94 -11.26
C SER A 65 6.09 41.33 -12.71
N ASP A 66 6.12 40.36 -13.63
CA ASP A 66 6.34 40.58 -15.06
C ASP A 66 5.18 40.04 -15.90
N PRO A 67 4.12 40.85 -16.10
CA PRO A 67 2.97 40.45 -16.92
C PRO A 67 3.29 40.33 -18.42
N THR A 68 4.51 40.67 -18.86
CA THR A 68 4.97 40.46 -20.24
C THR A 68 5.68 39.13 -20.45
N GLY A 69 5.90 38.35 -19.38
CA GLY A 69 6.53 37.04 -19.42
C GLY A 69 5.74 35.96 -20.17
N SER A 70 6.40 34.82 -20.38
CA SER A 70 5.98 33.64 -21.15
C SER A 70 4.71 32.92 -20.66
N CYS A 71 3.89 33.54 -19.81
CA CYS A 71 2.62 32.98 -19.39
C CYS A 71 1.69 32.80 -20.60
N PRO A 72 0.95 31.69 -20.66
CA PRO A 72 -0.19 31.59 -21.55
C PRO A 72 -1.14 32.75 -21.28
N ALA A 73 -1.59 33.47 -22.32
CA ALA A 73 -2.51 34.60 -22.18
C ALA A 73 -3.85 34.26 -21.51
N THR A 74 -4.15 32.97 -21.36
CA THR A 74 -5.34 32.44 -20.67
C THR A 74 -5.12 32.19 -19.18
N TRP A 75 -3.90 32.37 -18.66
CA TRP A 75 -3.58 32.13 -17.27
C TRP A 75 -3.76 33.40 -16.44
N ASP A 76 -4.87 33.47 -15.72
CA ASP A 76 -5.14 34.51 -14.74
C ASP A 76 -5.08 33.91 -13.33
N TRP A 77 -4.15 34.40 -12.51
CA TRP A 77 -3.97 33.97 -11.12
C TRP A 77 -5.24 34.13 -10.28
N SER A 78 -6.08 35.12 -10.58
CA SER A 78 -7.37 35.29 -9.89
C SER A 78 -8.35 34.16 -10.21
N THR A 79 -8.41 33.72 -11.46
CA THR A 79 -9.27 32.62 -11.91
C THR A 79 -8.75 31.27 -11.42
N ALA A 80 -7.42 31.10 -11.33
CA ALA A 80 -6.82 29.92 -10.71
C ALA A 80 -7.18 29.82 -9.23
N CYS A 81 -7.12 30.94 -8.49
CA CYS A 81 -7.46 30.96 -7.07
C CYS A 81 -8.95 30.76 -6.79
N ALA A 82 -9.84 31.26 -7.65
CA ALA A 82 -11.27 31.07 -7.49
C ALA A 82 -11.70 29.59 -7.48
N LYS A 83 -10.85 28.67 -7.97
CA LYS A 83 -11.09 27.22 -7.93
C LYS A 83 -10.59 26.55 -6.65
N ILE A 84 -9.83 27.26 -5.82
CA ILE A 84 -9.27 26.74 -4.57
C ILE A 84 -10.23 27.09 -3.44
N ALA A 85 -10.77 26.06 -2.79
CA ALA A 85 -11.65 26.24 -1.64
C ALA A 85 -10.94 27.04 -0.53
N GLY A 86 -11.56 28.15 -0.11
CA GLY A 86 -11.03 29.03 0.93
C GLY A 86 -10.22 30.25 0.42
N HIS A 87 -9.99 30.37 -0.89
CA HIS A 87 -9.23 31.48 -1.49
C HIS A 87 -10.04 32.24 -2.56
N GLU A 88 -11.37 32.23 -2.46
CA GLU A 88 -12.29 32.77 -3.46
C GLU A 88 -12.18 34.30 -3.64
N ASN A 89 -11.77 35.01 -2.59
CA ASN A 89 -11.66 36.47 -2.56
C ASN A 89 -10.21 36.97 -2.56
N ASP A 90 -9.24 36.06 -2.71
CA ASP A 90 -7.83 36.41 -2.62
C ASP A 90 -7.38 37.15 -3.89
N ASN A 91 -6.60 38.20 -3.70
CA ASN A 91 -5.99 38.92 -4.81
C ASN A 91 -4.97 38.01 -5.51
N GLY A 92 -4.74 38.21 -6.82
CA GLY A 92 -3.79 37.40 -7.59
C GLY A 92 -2.39 37.27 -6.95
N ARG A 93 -1.93 38.30 -6.24
CA ARG A 93 -0.67 38.28 -5.48
C ARG A 93 -0.69 37.33 -4.27
N GLN A 94 -1.79 37.28 -3.53
CA GLN A 94 -1.95 36.35 -2.41
C GLN A 94 -2.00 34.91 -2.94
N CYS A 95 -2.64 34.72 -4.09
CA CYS A 95 -2.66 33.43 -4.78
C CYS A 95 -1.26 32.96 -5.17
N PHE A 96 -0.47 33.84 -5.78
CA PHE A 96 0.91 33.54 -6.16
C PHE A 96 1.75 33.14 -4.94
N ALA A 97 1.67 33.91 -3.85
CA ALA A 97 2.36 33.60 -2.60
C ALA A 97 1.91 32.25 -1.98
N PHE A 98 0.64 31.88 -2.14
CA PHE A 98 0.14 30.55 -1.73
C PHE A 98 0.81 29.43 -2.53
N TYR A 99 0.95 29.59 -3.86
CA TYR A 99 1.63 28.59 -4.68
C TYR A 99 3.14 28.51 -4.38
N GLU A 100 3.80 29.62 -4.08
CA GLU A 100 5.19 29.64 -3.61
C GLU A 100 5.34 28.86 -2.30
N ASP A 101 4.50 29.14 -1.30
CA ASP A 101 4.50 28.42 -0.02
C ASP A 101 4.17 26.93 -0.20
N LEU A 102 3.24 26.60 -1.10
CA LEU A 102 2.94 25.23 -1.47
C LEU A 102 4.15 24.53 -2.10
N ALA A 103 4.84 25.19 -3.02
CA ALA A 103 6.03 24.65 -3.68
C ALA A 103 7.17 24.41 -2.68
N ASP A 104 7.39 25.34 -1.73
CA ASP A 104 8.39 25.20 -0.69
C ASP A 104 8.05 24.08 0.31
N LYS A 105 6.78 23.97 0.70
CA LYS A 105 6.29 22.86 1.52
C LYS A 105 6.46 21.53 0.80
N MET A 106 6.14 21.45 -0.48
CA MET A 106 6.37 20.25 -1.29
C MET A 106 7.86 19.93 -1.39
N LYS A 107 8.72 20.92 -1.67
CA LYS A 107 10.18 20.74 -1.76
C LYS A 107 10.78 20.18 -0.46
N ASN A 108 10.38 20.72 0.69
CA ASN A 108 10.86 20.27 1.99
C ASN A 108 10.23 18.95 2.45
N GLY A 109 8.97 18.69 2.07
CA GLY A 109 8.24 17.47 2.42
C GLY A 109 8.58 16.25 1.56
N LEU A 110 8.87 16.45 0.26
CA LEU A 110 9.18 15.39 -0.68
C LEU A 110 10.31 14.45 -0.21
N PRO A 111 11.48 14.93 0.28
CA PRO A 111 12.53 14.03 0.76
C PRO A 111 12.09 13.19 1.96
N PHE A 112 11.22 13.72 2.83
CA PHE A 112 10.68 12.96 3.96
C PHE A 112 9.73 11.86 3.48
N VAL A 113 8.84 12.17 2.53
CA VAL A 113 7.95 11.19 1.91
C VAL A 113 8.76 10.10 1.21
N VAL A 114 9.75 10.46 0.40
CA VAL A 114 10.62 9.50 -0.30
C VAL A 114 11.43 8.66 0.72
N GLY A 115 11.98 9.29 1.76
CA GLY A 115 12.75 8.62 2.79
C GLY A 115 11.96 7.60 3.60
N LEU A 116 10.66 7.84 3.84
CA LEU A 116 9.78 6.91 4.54
C LEU A 116 9.19 5.84 3.60
N THR A 117 8.82 6.21 2.38
CA THR A 117 8.18 5.28 1.43
C THR A 117 9.15 4.27 0.85
N LEU A 118 10.43 4.63 0.66
CA LEU A 118 11.42 3.75 0.06
C LEU A 118 11.69 2.48 0.91
N PRO A 119 11.94 2.56 2.23
CA PRO A 119 12.02 1.37 3.08
C PRO A 119 10.74 0.52 3.05
N THR A 120 9.56 1.16 3.01
CA THR A 120 8.29 0.44 2.93
C THR A 120 8.18 -0.36 1.62
N LEU A 121 8.57 0.24 0.49
CA LEU A 121 8.59 -0.44 -0.81
C LEU A 121 9.56 -1.62 -0.80
N LEU A 122 10.76 -1.44 -0.23
CA LEU A 122 11.74 -2.53 -0.10
C LEU A 122 11.18 -3.68 0.74
N LEU A 123 10.57 -3.38 1.89
CA LEU A 123 9.94 -4.38 2.75
C LEU A 123 8.77 -5.08 2.06
N GLN A 124 7.96 -4.37 1.27
CA GLN A 124 6.87 -4.97 0.48
C GLN A 124 7.41 -5.92 -0.61
N CYS A 125 8.48 -5.53 -1.30
CA CYS A 125 9.16 -6.38 -2.29
C CYS A 125 9.76 -7.63 -1.63
N CYS A 126 10.43 -7.49 -0.48
CA CYS A 126 10.95 -8.63 0.29
C CYS A 126 9.83 -9.55 0.76
N SER A 127 8.72 -8.98 1.25
CA SER A 127 7.53 -9.73 1.68
C SER A 127 6.90 -10.50 0.53
N PHE A 128 6.86 -9.93 -0.67
CA PHE A 128 6.39 -10.61 -1.87
C PHE A 128 7.32 -11.74 -2.30
N ALA A 129 8.64 -11.51 -2.31
CA ALA A 129 9.62 -12.54 -2.68
C ALA A 129 9.57 -13.75 -1.73
N HIS A 130 9.45 -13.50 -0.42
CA HIS A 130 9.28 -14.56 0.58
C HIS A 130 7.91 -15.24 0.49
N GLY A 131 6.83 -14.45 0.33
CA GLY A 131 5.48 -14.98 0.17
C GLY A 131 5.32 -15.86 -1.06
N SER A 132 5.93 -15.49 -2.19
CA SER A 132 5.94 -16.30 -3.42
C SER A 132 6.67 -17.63 -3.24
N LYS A 133 7.83 -17.63 -2.57
CA LYS A 133 8.54 -18.87 -2.22
C LYS A 133 7.67 -19.78 -1.34
N PHE A 134 7.06 -19.22 -0.30
CA PHE A 134 6.16 -19.95 0.60
C PHE A 134 4.95 -20.54 -0.14
N TYR A 135 4.31 -19.75 -0.99
CA TYR A 135 3.19 -20.18 -1.82
C TYR A 135 3.57 -21.35 -2.75
N ASN A 136 4.74 -21.28 -3.39
CA ASN A 136 5.21 -22.37 -4.24
C ASN A 136 5.52 -23.64 -3.44
N HIS A 137 6.02 -23.51 -2.21
CA HIS A 137 6.21 -24.67 -1.31
C HIS A 137 4.89 -25.34 -0.93
N LEU A 138 3.85 -24.55 -0.60
CA LEU A 138 2.52 -25.09 -0.30
C LEU A 138 1.93 -25.79 -1.53
N LYS A 139 1.97 -25.12 -2.68
CA LYS A 139 1.44 -25.66 -3.94
C LYS A 139 2.09 -27.00 -4.32
N ASN A 140 3.41 -27.12 -4.13
CA ASN A 140 4.13 -28.36 -4.43
C ASN A 140 3.79 -29.49 -3.46
N ARG A 141 3.48 -29.20 -2.18
CA ARG A 141 3.00 -30.21 -1.22
C ARG A 141 1.56 -30.66 -1.50
N SER A 142 0.71 -29.75 -1.94
CA SER A 142 -0.67 -30.10 -2.34
C SER A 142 -0.74 -30.93 -3.62
N ALA A 143 0.32 -30.92 -4.45
CA ALA A 143 0.38 -31.69 -5.70
C ALA A 143 0.80 -33.16 -5.51
N THR A 144 1.40 -33.52 -4.38
CA THR A 144 1.46 -34.92 -3.96
C THR A 144 0.05 -35.35 -3.58
N PRO A 145 -0.56 -36.35 -4.25
CA PRO A 145 -1.91 -36.80 -3.90
C PRO A 145 -1.90 -37.10 -2.42
N ALA A 146 -2.76 -36.41 -1.66
CA ALA A 146 -2.95 -36.69 -0.26
C ALA A 146 -3.29 -38.17 -0.16
N VAL A 147 -2.31 -38.99 0.20
CA VAL A 147 -2.58 -40.34 0.67
C VAL A 147 -3.57 -40.09 1.81
N PRO A 148 -4.80 -40.61 1.74
CA PRO A 148 -5.80 -40.32 2.76
C PRO A 148 -5.13 -40.58 4.09
N VAL A 149 -4.98 -39.52 4.88
CA VAL A 149 -4.58 -39.63 6.27
C VAL A 149 -5.76 -40.32 6.91
N LEU A 150 -5.79 -41.65 6.79
CA LEU A 150 -6.41 -42.51 7.75
C LEU A 150 -5.91 -41.98 9.07
N TYR A 151 -6.79 -41.31 9.81
CA TYR A 151 -6.61 -41.05 11.21
C TYR A 151 -6.26 -42.40 11.82
N ALA A 152 -4.97 -42.70 11.93
CA ALA A 152 -4.48 -43.73 12.80
C ALA A 152 -4.83 -43.18 14.17
N THR A 153 -6.01 -43.56 14.64
CA THR A 153 -6.46 -43.42 16.01
C THR A 153 -5.26 -43.85 16.83
N GLN A 154 -4.53 -42.88 17.41
CA GLN A 154 -3.44 -43.19 18.30
C GLN A 154 -4.08 -43.97 19.44
N ALA A 155 -3.85 -45.27 19.46
CA ALA A 155 -4.26 -46.12 20.56
C ALA A 155 -3.61 -45.52 21.80
N ILE A 156 -4.43 -44.99 22.70
CA ILE A 156 -4.00 -44.54 24.01
C ILE A 156 -3.37 -45.76 24.69
N PRO A 157 -2.05 -45.77 24.97
CA PRO A 157 -1.44 -46.87 25.68
C PRO A 157 -1.91 -46.80 27.13
N GLY A 158 -2.98 -47.55 27.46
CA GLY A 158 -3.52 -47.54 28.81
C GLY A 158 -4.90 -48.16 29.03
N GLN A 159 -5.64 -48.57 27.99
CA GLN A 159 -6.89 -49.31 28.23
C GLN A 159 -6.62 -50.82 28.38
N PRO A 160 -6.84 -51.40 29.57
CA PRO A 160 -6.77 -52.84 29.75
C PRO A 160 -7.85 -53.53 28.91
N ALA A 161 -7.47 -54.58 28.20
CA ALA A 161 -8.37 -55.42 27.44
C ALA A 161 -9.46 -56.00 28.37
N LEU A 162 -10.71 -55.65 28.12
CA LEU A 162 -11.86 -56.31 28.73
C LEU A 162 -11.84 -57.79 28.30
N ARG A 163 -11.71 -58.70 29.26
CA ARG A 163 -11.85 -60.14 29.01
C ARG A 163 -13.30 -60.46 28.63
N PRO A 164 -13.55 -61.36 27.65
CA PRO A 164 -14.88 -61.81 27.27
C PRO A 164 -15.65 -62.60 28.37
N ASP A 165 -15.02 -62.86 29.52
CA ASP A 165 -15.49 -63.84 30.51
C ASP A 165 -16.48 -63.26 31.56
N GLN A 166 -17.04 -62.06 31.32
CA GLN A 166 -17.88 -61.34 32.31
C GLN A 166 -19.24 -60.90 31.73
N VAL A 167 -19.80 -61.66 30.80
CA VAL A 167 -21.22 -61.52 30.41
C VAL A 167 -21.96 -62.78 30.88
N HIS A 168 -22.49 -62.72 32.10
CA HIS A 168 -23.52 -63.62 32.61
C HIS A 168 -24.68 -62.79 33.17
#